data_AF-A0A969GR30-F1
#
_entry.id   AF-A0A969GR30-F1
#
_cell.length_a   1.000
_cell.length_b   1.000
_cell.length_c   1.000
_cell.angle_alpha   90.00
_cell.angle_beta   90.00
_cell.angle_gamma   90.00
#
_symmetry.space_group_name_H-M   'P 1'
#
loop_
_entity.id
_entity.type
_entity.pdbx_description
1 polymer ?
#
loop_
_entity_poly.entity_id
_entity_poly.type
_entity_poly.pdbx_seq_one_letter_code
_entity_poly.pdbx_strand_id
1 'polypeptide(L)'
;MVCLTILTVGTPTLVSSCTNNQSGAIESAASPASTAIRISPTPTSSTRAIAANPPSSDDVLWQGEFTTDWEDDWQLKEEGAWGEENIAIRQDADYGRVMRVRYPAGSASPSVSRESNVALGGAQFYAELGIEPQTALHLSYDLRFSDDFDFVKGGKLPGLYGGNGNSGGNIPDGSDGFSTRFMWRRDGDGEVYAYLPDSDRHGTSIGRGAWQFTPGTWHHLEQEVVLNRPSASDGSIKVWFDDELVLEEDGLLFRTVDRLKLNGLFFSTFFGGGDPSWATPEDVYVDFANFAVESVE
;
A
#
# COMPACT_ATOMS: atom_id res chain seq x y z
N MET A 1 10.78 -51.93 -19.74
CA MET A 1 11.57 -52.83 -20.59
C MET A 1 10.69 -53.30 -21.74
N VAL A 2 11.00 -52.82 -22.96
CA VAL A 2 10.83 -53.50 -24.28
C VAL A 2 9.37 -53.79 -24.71
N CYS A 3 8.81 -52.99 -25.65
CA CYS A 3 8.69 -53.27 -27.12
C CYS A 3 7.56 -54.25 -27.47
N LEU A 4 6.96 -54.34 -28.66
CA LEU A 4 6.99 -53.66 -29.96
C LEU A 4 6.27 -54.67 -30.90
N THR A 5 5.29 -54.25 -31.69
CA THR A 5 4.92 -54.91 -32.96
C THR A 5 4.20 -53.84 -33.81
N ILE A 6 4.68 -53.22 -34.90
CA ILE A 6 5.41 -53.56 -36.14
C ILE A 6 4.54 -54.14 -37.29
N LEU A 7 4.40 -53.28 -38.33
CA LEU A 7 4.39 -53.45 -39.81
C LEU A 7 3.25 -54.27 -40.46
N THR A 8 2.70 -54.01 -41.65
CA THR A 8 2.90 -53.10 -42.83
C THR A 8 1.67 -53.32 -43.77
N VAL A 9 1.38 -52.67 -44.90
CA VAL A 9 2.16 -52.34 -46.12
C VAL A 9 1.32 -51.40 -47.02
N GLY A 10 1.95 -50.50 -47.78
CA GLY A 10 1.45 -50.13 -49.13
C GLY A 10 1.55 -48.66 -49.56
N THR A 11 2.70 -48.25 -50.12
CA THR A 11 2.89 -47.09 -51.02
C THR A 11 2.89 -47.56 -52.50
N PRO A 12 2.80 -46.69 -53.55
CA PRO A 12 3.93 -45.89 -54.10
C PRO A 12 3.56 -44.44 -54.57
N THR A 13 4.31 -43.39 -54.22
CA THR A 13 5.36 -42.59 -54.96
C THR A 13 4.99 -41.82 -56.24
N LEU A 14 5.35 -40.52 -56.26
CA LEU A 14 6.19 -39.77 -57.24
C LEU A 14 6.39 -38.33 -56.67
N VAL A 15 7.55 -37.88 -56.14
CA VAL A 15 8.90 -37.54 -56.69
C VAL A 15 9.06 -36.07 -57.15
N SER A 16 10.20 -35.49 -56.73
CA SER A 16 10.99 -34.30 -57.18
C SER A 16 10.97 -33.14 -56.17
N SER A 17 12.00 -32.76 -55.36
CA SER A 17 13.48 -32.68 -55.48
C SER A 17 13.94 -31.59 -56.47
N CYS A 18 14.89 -30.66 -56.25
CA CYS A 18 16.02 -30.50 -55.30
C CYS A 18 16.51 -29.02 -55.17
N THR A 19 17.05 -28.71 -53.99
CA THR A 19 18.21 -27.87 -53.56
C THR A 19 18.96 -26.89 -54.49
N ASN A 20 19.49 -25.79 -53.90
CA ASN A 20 20.95 -25.62 -53.77
C ASN A 20 21.40 -24.64 -52.67
N ASN A 21 22.65 -24.86 -52.22
CA ASN A 21 23.34 -24.37 -51.03
C ASN A 21 24.58 -23.53 -51.44
N GLN A 22 25.18 -22.82 -50.46
CA GLN A 22 26.62 -22.46 -50.30
C GLN A 22 27.06 -20.97 -50.26
N SER A 23 27.47 -20.56 -49.04
CA SER A 23 28.80 -20.09 -48.55
C SER A 23 29.51 -18.79 -49.00
N GLY A 24 29.97 -18.03 -47.98
CA GLY A 24 31.25 -17.28 -47.87
C GLY A 24 31.25 -15.82 -48.37
N ALA A 25 32.00 -14.83 -47.86
CA ALA A 25 32.84 -14.59 -46.69
C ALA A 25 33.32 -13.09 -46.77
N ILE A 26 33.48 -12.40 -45.63
CA ILE A 26 34.36 -11.23 -45.27
C ILE A 26 34.71 -10.10 -46.29
N GLU A 27 34.41 -8.82 -45.95
CA GLU A 27 35.37 -7.75 -45.56
C GLU A 27 34.78 -6.30 -45.59
N SER A 28 35.02 -5.57 -44.49
CA SER A 28 35.41 -4.15 -44.33
C SER A 28 34.92 -3.04 -45.29
N ALA A 29 34.28 -1.99 -44.76
CA ALA A 29 34.93 -0.70 -44.44
C ALA A 29 33.95 0.50 -44.29
N ALA A 30 34.33 1.36 -43.33
CA ALA A 30 34.14 2.81 -43.26
C ALA A 30 32.81 3.43 -42.74
N SER A 31 33.01 4.15 -41.63
CA SER A 31 32.15 5.07 -40.90
C SER A 31 31.75 6.31 -41.71
N PRO A 32 30.67 7.02 -41.30
CA PRO A 32 30.83 8.46 -41.14
C PRO A 32 30.32 9.00 -39.80
N ALA A 33 31.19 9.83 -39.22
CA ALA A 33 30.93 11.10 -38.55
C ALA A 33 29.85 11.18 -37.45
N SER A 34 30.38 11.08 -36.22
CA SER A 34 29.94 11.73 -34.99
C SER A 34 29.18 13.05 -35.18
N THR A 35 27.89 13.05 -34.82
CA THR A 35 27.18 14.29 -34.45
C THR A 35 27.09 14.31 -32.92
N ALA A 36 27.87 15.18 -32.31
CA ALA A 36 27.88 15.39 -30.87
C ALA A 36 26.53 15.95 -30.42
N ILE A 37 25.73 15.13 -29.73
CA ILE A 37 24.60 15.63 -28.95
C ILE A 37 25.20 16.31 -27.73
N ARG A 38 25.02 17.63 -27.64
CA ARG A 38 25.39 18.42 -26.48
C ARG A 38 24.59 17.91 -25.28
N ILE A 39 25.30 17.38 -24.29
CA ILE A 39 24.79 17.15 -22.95
C ILE A 39 24.59 18.53 -22.34
N SER A 40 23.33 18.97 -22.22
CA SER A 40 22.97 20.12 -21.40
C SER A 40 23.14 19.74 -19.93
N PRO A 41 23.59 20.67 -19.07
CA PRO A 41 23.88 20.37 -17.68
C PRO A 41 22.59 20.06 -16.91
N THR A 42 22.75 19.15 -15.96
CA THR A 42 21.98 18.87 -14.75
C THR A 42 20.78 19.78 -14.49
N PRO A 43 19.56 19.26 -14.29
CA PRO A 43 18.53 20.07 -13.64
C PRO A 43 19.02 20.33 -12.22
N THR A 44 19.35 21.58 -11.95
CA THR A 44 19.51 22.11 -10.59
C THR A 44 18.27 21.75 -9.80
N SER A 45 18.46 21.19 -8.60
CA SER A 45 17.41 20.97 -7.62
C SER A 45 16.62 22.26 -7.46
N SER A 46 15.45 22.33 -8.10
CA SER A 46 14.51 23.42 -7.88
C SER A 46 13.73 23.03 -6.66
N THR A 47 14.09 23.59 -5.51
CA THR A 47 13.21 23.67 -4.35
C THR A 47 11.97 24.44 -4.82
N ARG A 48 10.98 23.72 -5.34
CA ARG A 48 9.68 24.29 -5.64
C ARG A 48 8.99 24.36 -4.29
N ALA A 49 9.13 25.51 -3.64
CA ALA A 49 8.20 25.90 -2.59
C ALA A 49 6.82 26.02 -3.24
N ILE A 50 6.07 24.93 -3.25
CA ILE A 50 4.62 25.00 -3.40
C ILE A 50 4.13 25.40 -2.02
N ALA A 51 3.61 26.62 -1.92
CA ALA A 51 2.84 27.03 -0.78
C ALA A 51 1.52 26.25 -0.81
N ALA A 52 1.52 25.02 -0.32
CA ALA A 52 0.42 24.63 0.54
C ALA A 52 0.54 25.56 1.74
N ASN A 53 -0.50 26.34 2.04
CA ASN A 53 -0.54 27.02 3.33
C ASN A 53 -0.35 25.90 4.37
N PRO A 54 0.63 25.99 5.29
CA PRO A 54 0.64 25.07 6.40
C PRO A 54 -0.76 25.15 7.05
N PRO A 55 -1.38 23.99 7.37
CA PRO A 55 -2.70 23.97 7.98
C PRO A 55 -2.72 24.95 9.14
N SER A 56 -3.79 25.72 9.25
CA SER A 56 -3.91 26.67 10.34
C SER A 56 -3.86 25.86 11.64
N SER A 57 -3.21 26.38 12.69
CA SER A 57 -3.04 25.63 13.95
C SER A 57 -4.37 25.21 14.60
N ASP A 58 -5.48 25.77 14.13
CA ASP A 58 -6.83 25.51 14.62
C ASP A 58 -7.45 24.24 14.00
N ASP A 59 -6.86 23.70 12.92
CA ASP A 59 -7.36 22.51 12.20
C ASP A 59 -6.75 21.21 12.72
N VAL A 60 -5.59 21.27 13.39
CA VAL A 60 -4.90 20.08 13.91
C VAL A 60 -5.60 19.55 15.16
N LEU A 61 -6.20 18.37 15.05
CA LEU A 61 -6.86 17.69 16.17
C LEU A 61 -5.87 16.85 17.00
N TRP A 62 -4.88 16.25 16.35
CA TRP A 62 -3.88 15.40 16.98
C TRP A 62 -2.61 15.28 16.14
N GLN A 63 -1.46 15.12 16.80
CA GLN A 63 -0.18 14.79 16.17
C GLN A 63 0.53 13.70 16.97
N GLY A 64 1.11 12.74 16.26
CA GLY A 64 1.82 11.61 16.81
C GLY A 64 3.30 11.91 16.99
N GLU A 65 3.73 11.92 18.24
CA GLU A 65 5.15 11.91 18.61
C GLU A 65 5.50 10.50 19.10
N PHE A 66 6.50 9.85 18.51
CA PHE A 66 6.97 8.54 18.98
C PHE A 66 7.87 8.68 20.22
N THR A 67 7.31 9.17 21.34
CA THR A 67 8.01 9.28 22.63
C THR A 67 8.14 7.91 23.32
N THR A 68 8.70 7.88 24.54
CA THR A 68 8.86 6.62 25.29
C THR A 68 7.53 5.93 25.62
N ASP A 69 6.46 6.69 25.79
CA ASP A 69 5.13 6.20 26.19
C ASP A 69 4.10 6.49 25.09
N TRP A 70 4.53 6.40 23.82
CA TRP A 70 3.72 6.77 22.66
C TRP A 70 2.40 5.97 22.58
N GLU A 71 2.33 4.75 23.10
CA GLU A 71 1.08 3.97 23.10
C GLU A 71 -0.04 4.67 23.90
N ASP A 72 0.31 5.28 25.03
CA ASP A 72 -0.65 6.01 25.88
C ASP A 72 -1.13 7.30 25.18
N ASP A 73 -0.20 8.02 24.54
CA ASP A 73 -0.50 9.25 23.77
C ASP A 73 -1.45 8.97 22.59
N TRP A 74 -1.38 7.77 22.01
CA TRP A 74 -2.22 7.32 20.90
C TRP A 74 -3.55 6.71 21.38
N GLN A 75 -3.69 6.44 22.67
CA GLN A 75 -4.84 5.77 23.28
C GLN A 75 -5.16 4.44 22.58
N LEU A 76 -4.17 3.55 22.54
CA LEU A 76 -4.31 2.27 21.89
C LEU A 76 -5.40 1.40 22.52
N LYS A 77 -6.19 0.75 21.67
CA LYS A 77 -7.13 -0.28 22.10
C LYS A 77 -6.41 -1.62 22.17
N GLU A 78 -6.50 -2.30 23.31
CA GLU A 78 -5.99 -3.66 23.47
C GLU A 78 -6.70 -4.66 22.52
N GLU A 79 -7.99 -4.45 22.27
CA GLU A 79 -8.77 -5.31 21.39
C GLU A 79 -8.30 -5.19 19.92
N GLY A 80 -7.90 -6.32 19.35
CA GLY A 80 -7.45 -6.40 17.96
C GLY A 80 -5.97 -6.03 17.75
N ALA A 81 -5.24 -5.69 18.82
CA ALA A 81 -3.82 -5.40 18.78
C ALA A 81 -2.96 -6.68 18.65
N TRP A 82 -1.89 -6.61 17.84
CA TRP A 82 -0.87 -7.66 17.74
C TRP A 82 0.41 -7.13 17.05
N GLY A 83 1.52 -7.85 17.21
CA GLY A 83 2.77 -7.55 16.51
C GLY A 83 3.58 -6.40 17.12
N GLU A 84 3.32 -6.07 18.40
CA GLU A 84 4.10 -5.08 19.15
C GLU A 84 5.60 -5.42 19.15
N GLU A 85 5.94 -6.71 19.17
CA GLU A 85 7.32 -7.21 19.08
C GLU A 85 8.05 -6.84 17.77
N ASN A 86 7.29 -6.45 16.74
CA ASN A 86 7.83 -6.00 15.45
C ASN A 86 8.00 -4.49 15.38
N ILE A 87 7.56 -3.74 16.39
CA ILE A 87 7.65 -2.29 16.45
C ILE A 87 8.94 -1.87 17.17
N ALA A 88 9.65 -0.91 16.62
CA ALA A 88 10.77 -0.26 17.28
C ALA A 88 10.83 1.23 16.95
N ILE A 89 10.91 2.08 17.97
CA ILE A 89 11.16 3.51 17.76
C ILE A 89 12.65 3.72 17.46
N ARG A 90 12.95 4.45 16.39
CA ARG A 90 14.31 4.71 15.88
C ARG A 90 14.54 6.19 15.66
N GLN A 91 15.80 6.60 15.73
CA GLN A 91 16.23 7.91 15.29
C GLN A 91 16.56 7.86 13.79
N ASP A 92 15.85 8.65 13.00
CA ASP A 92 16.17 8.97 11.62
C ASP A 92 16.86 10.35 11.56
N ALA A 93 17.65 10.58 10.51
CA ALA A 93 18.45 11.78 10.35
C ALA A 93 17.59 13.01 9.98
N ASP A 94 16.55 12.79 9.17
CA ASP A 94 15.73 13.85 8.59
C ASP A 94 14.35 13.91 9.25
N TYR A 95 13.83 12.76 9.72
CA TYR A 95 12.48 12.63 10.27
C TYR A 95 12.42 12.52 11.80
N GLY A 96 13.55 12.69 12.49
CA GLY A 96 13.55 12.67 13.95
C GLY A 96 13.27 11.26 14.50
N ARG A 97 12.26 11.10 15.35
CA ARG A 97 11.86 9.77 15.85
C ARG A 97 10.86 9.16 14.88
N VAL A 98 11.11 7.92 14.47
CA VAL A 98 10.26 7.17 13.55
C VAL A 98 9.88 5.82 14.14
N MET A 99 8.69 5.33 13.80
CA MET A 99 8.27 3.97 14.09
C MET A 99 8.74 3.04 12.97
N ARG A 100 9.65 2.13 13.28
CA ARG A 100 10.05 1.04 12.37
C ARG A 100 9.22 -0.20 12.66
N VAL A 101 8.55 -0.74 11.65
CA VAL A 101 7.86 -2.03 11.71
C VAL A 101 8.64 -3.09 10.91
N ARG A 102 8.88 -4.25 11.53
CA ARG A 102 9.58 -5.39 10.92
C ARG A 102 8.61 -6.38 10.27
N TYR A 103 9.00 -6.92 9.11
CA TYR A 103 8.34 -8.02 8.42
C TYR A 103 9.36 -9.13 8.18
N PRO A 104 9.40 -10.20 9.01
CA PRO A 104 10.34 -11.30 8.83
C PRO A 104 10.13 -12.04 7.51
N ALA A 105 11.20 -12.59 6.94
CA ALA A 105 11.16 -13.46 5.78
C ALA A 105 10.14 -14.59 5.98
N GLY A 106 9.33 -14.84 4.95
CA GLY A 106 8.23 -15.81 4.96
C GLY A 106 6.95 -15.31 5.61
N SER A 107 6.93 -14.14 6.25
CA SER A 107 5.71 -13.61 6.87
C SER A 107 4.73 -13.05 5.82
N ALA A 108 3.45 -13.36 6.02
CA ALA A 108 2.31 -12.82 5.29
C ALA A 108 1.22 -12.41 6.31
N SER A 109 -0.05 -12.62 5.98
CA SER A 109 -1.14 -12.28 6.90
C SER A 109 -1.03 -13.08 8.20
N PRO A 110 -1.57 -12.58 9.33
CA PRO A 110 -1.48 -13.31 10.59
C PRO A 110 -2.01 -14.74 10.53
N SER A 111 -3.03 -15.01 9.71
CA SER A 111 -3.52 -16.39 9.48
C SER A 111 -2.50 -17.24 8.73
N VAL A 112 -1.98 -16.75 7.60
CA VAL A 112 -1.01 -17.49 6.78
C VAL A 112 0.28 -17.76 7.53
N SER A 113 0.78 -16.78 8.29
CA SER A 113 2.01 -16.91 9.08
C SER A 113 1.85 -17.98 10.17
N ARG A 114 0.69 -18.06 10.84
CA ARG A 114 0.39 -19.11 11.81
C ARG A 114 0.26 -20.49 11.16
N GLU A 115 -0.47 -20.58 10.05
CA GLU A 115 -0.66 -21.83 9.29
C GLU A 115 0.67 -22.38 8.74
N SER A 116 1.56 -21.47 8.34
CA SER A 116 2.90 -21.82 7.82
C SER A 116 3.95 -21.99 8.92
N ASN A 117 3.59 -21.77 10.19
CA ASN A 117 4.48 -21.83 11.35
C ASN A 117 5.75 -20.95 11.18
N VAL A 118 5.55 -19.71 10.73
CA VAL A 118 6.59 -18.68 10.60
C VAL A 118 6.30 -17.50 11.54
N ALA A 119 7.28 -16.64 11.76
CA ALA A 119 7.10 -15.45 12.58
C ALA A 119 6.01 -14.52 12.01
N LEU A 120 5.27 -13.85 12.90
CA LEU A 120 4.37 -12.77 12.49
C LEU A 120 5.20 -11.59 11.97
N GLY A 121 4.76 -10.99 10.87
CA GLY A 121 5.33 -9.78 10.33
C GLY A 121 4.33 -8.65 10.34
N GLY A 122 4.81 -7.44 10.61
CA GLY A 122 3.95 -6.29 10.75
C GLY A 122 3.36 -6.14 12.14
N ALA A 123 2.42 -5.20 12.25
CA ALA A 123 1.71 -4.90 13.48
C ALA A 123 0.31 -4.35 13.18
N GLN A 124 -0.55 -4.39 14.20
CA GLN A 124 -1.89 -3.83 14.12
C GLN A 124 -2.35 -3.33 15.48
N PHE A 125 -3.09 -2.23 15.48
CA PHE A 125 -3.86 -1.72 16.62
C PHE A 125 -4.85 -0.65 16.15
N TYR A 126 -5.86 -0.36 16.96
CA TYR A 126 -6.70 0.82 16.81
C TYR A 126 -6.24 1.90 17.79
N ALA A 127 -6.23 3.15 17.36
CA ALA A 127 -5.84 4.30 18.16
C ALA A 127 -6.97 5.34 18.11
N GLU A 128 -7.48 5.73 19.29
CA GLU A 128 -8.56 6.72 19.41
C GLU A 128 -8.03 8.17 19.46
N LEU A 129 -6.71 8.35 19.64
CA LEU A 129 -6.00 9.62 19.51
C LEU A 129 -6.49 10.75 20.43
N GLY A 130 -7.38 10.46 21.38
CA GLY A 130 -7.99 11.48 22.24
C GLY A 130 -8.87 12.50 21.50
N ILE A 131 -9.27 12.21 20.26
CA ILE A 131 -10.14 13.07 19.47
C ILE A 131 -11.61 12.66 19.67
N GLU A 132 -12.52 13.65 19.67
CA GLU A 132 -13.94 13.35 19.63
C GLU A 132 -14.33 12.76 18.26
N PRO A 133 -15.26 11.79 18.19
CA PRO A 133 -15.63 11.18 16.91
C PRO A 133 -16.19 12.17 15.89
N GLN A 134 -15.62 12.20 14.68
CA GLN A 134 -15.93 13.20 13.65
C GLN A 134 -16.73 12.63 12.46
N THR A 135 -17.37 13.50 11.68
CA THR A 135 -17.95 13.14 10.38
C THR A 135 -16.98 13.30 9.22
N ALA A 136 -15.89 14.02 9.43
CA ALA A 136 -14.83 14.16 8.45
C ALA A 136 -13.49 14.28 9.18
N LEU A 137 -12.47 13.62 8.65
CA LEU A 137 -11.09 13.72 9.14
C LEU A 137 -10.13 13.71 7.96
N HIS A 138 -9.04 14.44 8.13
CA HIS A 138 -7.86 14.35 7.29
C HIS A 138 -6.77 13.65 8.11
N LEU A 139 -6.25 12.53 7.61
CA LEU A 139 -5.10 11.80 8.16
C LEU A 139 -3.89 12.03 7.26
N SER A 140 -2.74 12.35 7.83
CA SER A 140 -1.47 12.39 7.10
C SER A 140 -0.37 11.66 7.86
N TYR A 141 0.60 11.10 7.13
CA TYR A 141 1.83 10.54 7.68
C TYR A 141 2.88 10.35 6.58
N ASP A 142 4.15 10.31 7.00
CA ASP A 142 5.24 9.92 6.13
C ASP A 142 5.55 8.43 6.28
N LEU A 143 5.95 7.78 5.20
CA LEU A 143 6.40 6.39 5.20
C LEU A 143 7.59 6.14 4.27
N ARG A 144 8.43 5.18 4.65
CA ARG A 144 9.53 4.67 3.81
C ARG A 144 9.62 3.15 3.90
N PHE A 145 9.47 2.48 2.77
CA PHE A 145 9.82 1.07 2.61
C PHE A 145 11.34 0.91 2.56
N SER A 146 11.91 -0.15 3.16
CA SER A 146 13.36 -0.41 3.09
C SER A 146 13.85 -0.58 1.64
N ASP A 147 15.14 -0.33 1.37
CA ASP A 147 15.71 -0.36 0.01
C ASP A 147 15.49 -1.69 -0.72
N ASP A 148 15.43 -2.78 0.05
CA ASP A 148 15.28 -4.17 -0.38
C ASP A 148 13.83 -4.66 -0.38
N PHE A 149 12.85 -3.77 -0.20
CA PHE A 149 11.45 -4.14 -0.09
C PHE A 149 10.89 -4.68 -1.42
N ASP A 150 10.64 -5.99 -1.47
CA ASP A 150 9.83 -6.61 -2.52
C ASP A 150 8.34 -6.52 -2.15
N PHE A 151 7.56 -5.81 -2.95
CA PHE A 151 6.13 -5.63 -2.71
C PHE A 151 5.30 -6.92 -2.87
N VAL A 152 5.84 -7.95 -3.53
CA VAL A 152 5.27 -9.27 -3.78
C VAL A 152 3.89 -9.22 -4.44
N LYS A 153 2.82 -9.16 -3.65
CA LYS A 153 1.42 -9.05 -4.13
C LYS A 153 0.65 -7.92 -3.46
N GLY A 154 1.24 -7.31 -2.44
CA GLY A 154 0.65 -6.25 -1.66
C GLY A 154 0.58 -6.54 -0.17
N GLY A 155 0.21 -5.50 0.56
CA GLY A 155 0.03 -5.53 2.01
C GLY A 155 -0.75 -4.32 2.47
N LYS A 156 -1.01 -4.24 3.77
CA LYS A 156 -1.84 -3.20 4.39
C LYS A 156 -0.98 -2.04 4.87
N LEU A 157 -1.56 -0.86 4.86
CA LEU A 157 -1.00 0.35 5.48
C LEU A 157 -2.07 1.02 6.36
N PRO A 158 -1.66 1.84 7.33
CA PRO A 158 -2.57 2.57 8.22
C PRO A 158 -3.59 3.42 7.46
N GLY A 159 -4.79 3.55 8.00
CA GLY A 159 -5.83 4.47 7.52
C GLY A 159 -6.92 4.68 8.57
N LEU A 160 -7.97 5.43 8.24
CA LEU A 160 -9.00 5.77 9.22
C LEU A 160 -10.01 4.63 9.46
N TYR A 161 -10.70 4.68 10.61
CA TYR A 161 -11.81 3.76 10.91
C TYR A 161 -12.94 4.42 11.71
N GLY A 162 -14.09 3.74 11.71
CA GLY A 162 -15.23 4.06 12.55
C GLY A 162 -15.91 2.81 13.10
N GLY A 163 -16.56 2.94 14.25
CA GLY A 163 -17.24 1.86 14.95
C GLY A 163 -16.30 0.68 15.23
N ASN A 164 -16.69 -0.51 14.78
CA ASN A 164 -15.93 -1.74 14.96
C ASN A 164 -14.66 -1.85 14.10
N GLY A 165 -14.38 -0.91 13.19
CA GLY A 165 -13.20 -0.98 12.33
C GLY A 165 -13.18 -2.20 11.40
N ASN A 166 -14.34 -2.53 10.81
CA ASN A 166 -14.58 -3.73 10.02
C ASN A 166 -13.41 -4.11 9.08
N SER A 167 -12.97 -5.36 9.18
CA SER A 167 -11.83 -5.91 8.44
C SER A 167 -11.88 -7.44 8.37
N GLY A 168 -10.90 -8.06 7.70
CA GLY A 168 -10.76 -9.54 7.70
C GLY A 168 -11.90 -10.32 7.03
N GLY A 169 -12.67 -9.69 6.15
CA GLY A 169 -13.87 -10.27 5.54
C GLY A 169 -15.18 -10.01 6.31
N ASN A 170 -15.13 -9.27 7.42
CA ASN A 170 -16.32 -8.81 8.12
C ASN A 170 -16.86 -7.56 7.41
N ILE A 171 -17.85 -7.75 6.54
CA ILE A 171 -18.47 -6.66 5.78
C ILE A 171 -19.40 -5.86 6.69
N PRO A 172 -19.26 -4.52 6.75
CA PRO A 172 -20.13 -3.71 7.60
C PRO A 172 -21.56 -3.65 7.06
N ASP A 173 -22.52 -3.41 7.95
CA ASP A 173 -23.93 -3.21 7.58
C ASP A 173 -24.33 -1.72 7.49
N GLY A 174 -23.33 -0.83 7.66
CA GLY A 174 -23.49 0.62 7.71
C GLY A 174 -23.89 1.15 9.10
N SER A 175 -24.10 0.28 10.07
CA SER A 175 -24.45 0.66 11.43
C SER A 175 -23.43 0.19 12.47
N ASP A 176 -22.54 -0.73 12.12
CA ASP A 176 -21.58 -1.38 13.02
C ASP A 176 -20.15 -0.80 12.93
N GLY A 177 -19.68 -0.45 11.74
CA GLY A 177 -18.35 0.14 11.54
C GLY A 177 -17.94 0.28 10.07
N PHE A 178 -16.71 0.69 9.85
CA PHE A 178 -16.04 0.72 8.54
C PHE A 178 -14.53 0.90 8.74
N SER A 179 -13.73 0.67 7.70
CA SER A 179 -12.31 1.05 7.67
C SER A 179 -11.88 1.51 6.29
N THR A 180 -10.93 2.44 6.20
CA THR A 180 -10.40 3.01 4.94
C THR A 180 -8.87 2.89 4.89
N ARG A 181 -8.33 1.74 5.27
CA ARG A 181 -6.88 1.49 5.21
C ARG A 181 -6.33 1.64 3.80
N PHE A 182 -5.03 1.90 3.70
CA PHE A 182 -4.32 1.81 2.44
C PHE A 182 -3.81 0.38 2.18
N MET A 183 -3.44 0.12 0.93
CA MET A 183 -2.61 -1.02 0.56
C MET A 183 -1.50 -0.59 -0.38
N TRP A 184 -0.34 -1.24 -0.26
CA TRP A 184 0.55 -1.39 -1.41
C TRP A 184 0.14 -2.63 -2.20
N ARG A 185 0.49 -2.65 -3.48
CA ARG A 185 0.30 -3.74 -4.43
C ARG A 185 1.63 -4.02 -5.14
N ARG A 186 1.58 -4.85 -6.17
CA ARG A 186 2.76 -5.12 -7.02
C ARG A 186 3.36 -3.83 -7.53
N ASP A 187 4.67 -3.84 -7.70
CA ASP A 187 5.43 -2.73 -8.28
C ASP A 187 5.30 -1.40 -7.49
N GLY A 188 4.79 -1.46 -6.26
CA GLY A 188 4.59 -0.29 -5.40
C GLY A 188 3.25 0.41 -5.61
N ASP A 189 2.35 -0.10 -6.45
CA ASP A 189 1.06 0.53 -6.71
C ASP A 189 0.27 0.71 -5.39
N GLY A 190 -0.20 1.92 -5.15
CA GLY A 190 -1.07 2.24 -4.01
C GLY A 190 -2.55 2.05 -4.31
N GLU A 191 -3.35 1.78 -3.28
CA GLU A 191 -4.81 1.86 -3.33
C GLU A 191 -5.39 2.20 -1.94
N VAL A 192 -6.58 2.77 -1.91
CA VAL A 192 -7.44 2.69 -0.72
C VAL A 192 -8.11 1.32 -0.73
N TYR A 193 -8.14 0.68 0.43
CA TYR A 193 -8.79 -0.60 0.66
C TYR A 193 -9.84 -0.48 1.75
N ALA A 194 -11.06 -0.10 1.33
CA ALA A 194 -12.13 0.27 2.23
C ALA A 194 -13.07 -0.91 2.51
N TYR A 195 -13.47 -1.12 3.76
CA TYR A 195 -14.62 -1.96 4.11
C TYR A 195 -15.83 -1.06 4.28
N LEU A 196 -16.73 -1.12 3.30
CA LEU A 196 -17.97 -0.35 3.19
C LEU A 196 -19.17 -1.30 3.05
N PRO A 197 -20.42 -0.85 3.28
CA PRO A 197 -21.58 -1.73 3.28
C PRO A 197 -21.90 -2.39 1.94
N ASP A 198 -21.38 -1.83 0.85
CA ASP A 198 -21.48 -2.36 -0.52
C ASP A 198 -20.27 -3.21 -0.93
N SER A 199 -19.30 -3.40 -0.04
CA SER A 199 -18.19 -4.33 -0.27
C SER A 199 -18.72 -5.77 -0.45
N ASP A 200 -18.07 -6.54 -1.32
CA ASP A 200 -18.41 -7.95 -1.56
C ASP A 200 -17.81 -8.84 -0.45
N ARG A 201 -16.96 -9.82 -0.73
CA ARG A 201 -16.42 -10.72 0.29
C ARG A 201 -15.29 -10.11 1.13
N HIS A 202 -14.64 -9.08 0.62
CA HIS A 202 -13.56 -8.35 1.26
C HIS A 202 -13.67 -6.85 0.92
N GLY A 203 -12.80 -6.02 1.51
CA GLY A 203 -12.78 -4.59 1.22
C GLY A 203 -12.65 -4.25 -0.27
N THR A 204 -13.28 -3.16 -0.65
CA THR A 204 -13.26 -2.56 -1.99
C THR A 204 -11.92 -1.88 -2.24
N SER A 205 -11.34 -2.16 -3.41
CA SER A 205 -10.15 -1.48 -3.92
C SER A 205 -10.58 -0.23 -4.67
N ILE A 206 -10.09 0.93 -4.24
CA ILE A 206 -10.40 2.24 -4.81
C ILE A 206 -9.09 2.90 -5.23
N GLY A 207 -9.01 3.36 -6.48
CA GLY A 207 -7.85 4.09 -7.00
C GLY A 207 -6.56 3.27 -7.16
N ARG A 208 -6.62 1.94 -7.35
CA ARG A 208 -5.41 1.13 -7.51
C ARG A 208 -4.51 1.65 -8.64
N GLY A 209 -3.25 1.91 -8.30
CA GLY A 209 -2.22 2.37 -9.24
C GLY A 209 -2.34 3.85 -9.59
N ALA A 210 -3.18 4.61 -8.87
CA ALA A 210 -3.23 6.06 -9.03
C ALA A 210 -1.98 6.77 -8.46
N TRP A 211 -1.25 6.10 -7.57
CA TRP A 211 0.10 6.47 -7.11
C TRP A 211 0.96 5.22 -6.91
N GLN A 212 2.27 5.42 -6.77
CA GLN A 212 3.25 4.34 -6.66
C GLN A 212 4.34 4.66 -5.64
N PHE A 213 4.53 3.75 -4.68
CA PHE A 213 5.60 3.82 -3.68
C PHE A 213 6.93 3.35 -4.27
N THR A 214 8.03 4.01 -3.87
CA THR A 214 9.39 3.63 -4.25
C THR A 214 10.18 3.15 -3.03
N PRO A 215 10.74 1.92 -3.02
CA PRO A 215 11.62 1.46 -1.96
C PRO A 215 12.78 2.43 -1.71
N GLY A 216 13.15 2.61 -0.43
CA GLY A 216 14.20 3.53 0.00
C GLY A 216 13.82 5.01 0.01
N THR A 217 12.63 5.37 -0.49
CA THR A 217 12.16 6.76 -0.58
C THR A 217 11.12 7.05 0.50
N TRP A 218 11.27 8.18 1.18
CA TRP A 218 10.21 8.73 2.02
C TRP A 218 9.14 9.34 1.14
N HIS A 219 7.89 9.01 1.43
CA HIS A 219 6.71 9.56 0.78
C HIS A 219 5.79 10.18 1.81
N HIS A 220 5.13 11.29 1.45
CA HIS A 220 4.05 11.87 2.23
C HIS A 220 2.71 11.32 1.73
N LEU A 221 1.90 10.77 2.63
CA LEU A 221 0.62 10.16 2.27
C LEU A 221 -0.51 10.74 3.12
N GLU A 222 -1.56 11.17 2.45
CA GLU A 222 -2.72 11.84 3.04
C GLU A 222 -4.01 11.11 2.67
N GLN A 223 -4.97 11.10 3.60
CA GLN A 223 -6.32 10.59 3.39
C GLN A 223 -7.33 11.54 4.03
N GLU A 224 -8.18 12.14 3.20
CA GLU A 224 -9.40 12.80 3.67
C GLU A 224 -10.56 11.82 3.53
N VAL A 225 -11.36 11.67 4.58
CA VAL A 225 -12.61 10.90 4.56
C VAL A 225 -13.74 11.78 5.04
N VAL A 226 -14.77 11.95 4.22
CA VAL A 226 -16.02 12.63 4.57
C VAL A 226 -17.15 11.61 4.57
N LEU A 227 -17.79 11.41 5.73
CA LEU A 227 -18.88 10.45 5.87
C LEU A 227 -20.15 10.96 5.20
N ASN A 228 -20.86 10.03 4.57
CA ASN A 228 -22.17 10.28 4.02
C ASN A 228 -23.22 10.62 5.09
N ARG A 229 -24.32 11.26 4.66
CA ARG A 229 -25.55 11.33 5.47
C ARG A 229 -26.22 9.94 5.50
N PRO A 230 -26.79 9.49 6.64
CA PRO A 230 -27.38 8.15 6.78
C PRO A 230 -28.33 7.66 5.68
N SER A 231 -29.00 8.58 4.96
CA SER A 231 -29.97 8.29 3.90
C SER A 231 -29.45 8.58 2.48
N ALA A 232 -28.16 8.86 2.32
CA ALA A 232 -27.52 9.19 1.06
C ALA A 232 -26.18 8.45 0.91
N SER A 233 -25.75 8.22 -0.33
CA SER A 233 -24.39 7.79 -0.64
C SER A 233 -23.65 9.00 -1.19
N ASP A 234 -23.29 9.94 -0.31
CA ASP A 234 -22.66 11.21 -0.64
C ASP A 234 -21.38 11.45 0.17
N GLY A 235 -20.78 10.38 0.69
CA GLY A 235 -19.47 10.44 1.30
C GLY A 235 -18.36 10.40 0.25
N SER A 236 -17.15 10.75 0.67
CA SER A 236 -15.99 10.82 -0.22
C SER A 236 -14.71 10.37 0.46
N ILE A 237 -13.75 9.96 -0.37
CA ILE A 237 -12.35 9.75 0.02
C ILE A 237 -11.47 10.52 -0.97
N LYS A 238 -10.52 11.28 -0.45
CA LYS A 238 -9.45 11.90 -1.24
C LYS A 238 -8.09 11.45 -0.74
N VAL A 239 -7.13 11.35 -1.65
CA VAL A 239 -5.76 10.95 -1.34
C VAL A 239 -4.79 11.89 -2.01
N TRP A 240 -3.84 12.39 -1.22
CA TRP A 240 -2.67 13.08 -1.74
C TRP A 240 -1.44 12.22 -1.49
N PHE A 241 -0.54 12.23 -2.47
CA PHE A 241 0.71 11.51 -2.44
C PHE A 241 1.81 12.45 -2.91
N ASP A 242 2.79 12.71 -2.03
CA ASP A 242 3.84 13.71 -2.24
C ASP A 242 3.27 15.08 -2.70
N ASP A 243 2.31 15.60 -1.93
CA ASP A 243 1.60 16.89 -2.14
C ASP A 243 0.71 16.96 -3.39
N GLU A 244 0.56 15.87 -4.17
CA GLU A 244 -0.31 15.83 -5.35
C GLU A 244 -1.61 15.06 -5.06
N LEU A 245 -2.76 15.65 -5.39
CA LEU A 245 -4.07 14.96 -5.34
C LEU A 245 -4.08 13.85 -6.40
N VAL A 246 -4.03 12.60 -5.96
CA VAL A 246 -3.96 11.40 -6.83
C VAL A 246 -5.28 10.65 -6.92
N LEU A 247 -6.19 10.84 -5.96
CA LEU A 247 -7.50 10.21 -5.96
C LEU A 247 -8.56 11.14 -5.36
N GLU A 248 -9.72 11.20 -6.00
CA GLU A 248 -10.95 11.78 -5.47
C GLU A 248 -12.10 10.83 -5.86
N GLU A 249 -12.67 10.16 -4.86
CA GLU A 249 -13.78 9.22 -5.01
C GLU A 249 -14.98 9.73 -4.22
N ASP A 250 -16.09 10.00 -4.91
CA ASP A 250 -17.34 10.48 -4.33
C ASP A 250 -18.43 9.40 -4.38
N GLY A 251 -19.54 9.66 -3.70
CA GLY A 251 -20.74 8.82 -3.82
C GLY A 251 -20.68 7.57 -2.94
N LEU A 252 -19.79 7.56 -1.95
CA LEU A 252 -19.55 6.42 -1.08
C LEU A 252 -20.59 6.31 0.03
N LEU A 253 -20.96 5.09 0.38
CA LEU A 253 -21.79 4.77 1.54
C LEU A 253 -20.88 4.24 2.65
N PHE A 254 -20.72 5.00 3.74
CA PHE A 254 -20.03 4.55 4.95
C PHE A 254 -21.00 4.10 6.03
N ARG A 255 -22.14 4.80 6.15
CA ARG A 255 -23.05 4.63 7.28
C ARG A 255 -24.52 4.81 6.94
N THR A 256 -25.38 4.19 7.75
CA THR A 256 -26.85 4.26 7.70
C THR A 256 -27.44 4.86 8.98
N VAL A 257 -26.60 5.29 9.93
CA VAL A 257 -27.01 5.85 11.22
C VAL A 257 -26.09 7.00 11.67
N ASP A 258 -26.66 8.02 12.32
CA ASP A 258 -25.90 9.22 12.68
C ASP A 258 -24.82 9.01 13.73
N ARG A 259 -25.02 8.03 14.62
CA ARG A 259 -24.08 7.72 15.71
C ARG A 259 -22.76 7.10 15.23
N LEU A 260 -22.72 6.55 14.01
CA LEU A 260 -21.50 5.97 13.45
C LEU A 260 -20.66 7.12 12.86
N LYS A 261 -19.43 7.25 13.35
CA LYS A 261 -18.48 8.36 13.09
C LYS A 261 -17.08 7.79 12.87
N LEU A 262 -16.16 8.64 12.40
CA LEU A 262 -14.73 8.34 12.41
C LEU A 262 -14.24 8.40 13.86
N ASN A 263 -13.60 7.33 14.33
CA ASN A 263 -13.12 7.20 15.70
C ASN A 263 -11.62 7.43 15.85
N GLY A 264 -10.85 7.29 14.77
CA GLY A 264 -9.40 7.49 14.81
C GLY A 264 -8.68 6.67 13.76
N LEU A 265 -7.47 6.24 14.11
CA LEU A 265 -6.55 5.55 13.23
C LEU A 265 -6.64 4.04 13.42
N PHE A 266 -6.75 3.31 12.32
CA PHE A 266 -6.52 1.88 12.27
C PHE A 266 -5.11 1.62 11.70
N PHE A 267 -4.14 1.55 12.59
CA PHE A 267 -2.79 1.15 12.22
C PHE A 267 -2.79 -0.34 11.95
N SER A 268 -2.55 -0.74 10.70
CA SER A 268 -2.59 -2.13 10.29
C SER A 268 -1.65 -2.29 9.12
N THR A 269 -0.50 -2.90 9.36
CA THR A 269 0.51 -3.09 8.33
C THR A 269 1.08 -4.50 8.38
N PHE A 270 1.01 -5.18 7.24
CA PHE A 270 1.49 -6.56 7.03
C PHE A 270 1.41 -6.90 5.56
N PHE A 271 2.23 -7.84 5.12
CA PHE A 271 2.03 -8.51 3.84
C PHE A 271 0.70 -9.27 3.91
N GLY A 272 -0.34 -8.80 3.20
CA GLY A 272 -1.53 -9.64 2.93
C GLY A 272 -1.10 -10.79 2.03
N GLY A 273 -1.87 -11.82 1.68
CA GLY A 273 -3.29 -12.05 1.80
C GLY A 273 -3.58 -13.48 2.25
N GLY A 274 -4.36 -14.23 1.46
CA GLY A 274 -4.95 -15.50 1.92
C GLY A 274 -4.09 -16.75 1.76
N ASP A 275 -2.84 -16.64 1.28
CA ASP A 275 -1.97 -17.79 1.04
C ASP A 275 -0.46 -17.42 1.10
N PRO A 276 0.47 -18.41 1.19
CA PRO A 276 1.90 -18.16 1.33
C PRO A 276 2.58 -17.43 0.16
N SER A 277 1.97 -17.37 -1.02
CA SER A 277 2.57 -16.69 -2.19
C SER A 277 2.54 -15.16 -2.09
N TRP A 278 2.10 -14.63 -0.97
CA TRP A 278 2.21 -13.23 -0.64
C TRP A 278 3.30 -12.90 0.38
N ALA A 279 3.98 -13.91 0.91
CA ALA A 279 5.00 -13.71 1.92
C ALA A 279 6.20 -12.93 1.36
N THR A 280 6.76 -12.04 2.18
CA THR A 280 8.04 -11.39 1.87
C THR A 280 9.16 -12.42 1.77
N PRO A 281 10.05 -12.37 0.77
CA PRO A 281 11.18 -13.29 0.67
C PRO A 281 12.29 -12.99 1.69
N GLU A 282 12.37 -11.76 2.18
CA GLU A 282 13.46 -11.25 3.02
C GLU A 282 12.91 -10.57 4.28
N ASP A 283 13.78 -10.38 5.28
CA ASP A 283 13.50 -9.53 6.44
C ASP A 283 13.52 -8.06 6.01
N VAL A 284 12.34 -7.42 5.95
CA VAL A 284 12.19 -6.05 5.46
C VAL A 284 11.50 -5.15 6.49
N TYR A 285 11.50 -3.84 6.23
CA TYR A 285 10.97 -2.84 7.15
C TYR A 285 10.13 -1.79 6.45
N VAL A 286 9.22 -1.18 7.21
CA VAL A 286 8.57 0.09 6.86
C VAL A 286 8.75 1.02 8.03
N ASP A 287 9.31 2.19 7.76
CA ASP A 287 9.40 3.29 8.71
C ASP A 287 8.21 4.22 8.51
N PHE A 288 7.65 4.73 9.62
CA PHE A 288 6.58 5.71 9.63
C PHE A 288 6.96 6.91 10.50
N ALA A 289 6.56 8.11 10.08
CA ALA A 289 6.84 9.37 10.77
C ALA A 289 5.67 10.35 10.65
N ASN A 290 5.68 11.39 11.49
CA ASN A 290 4.83 12.58 11.37
C ASN A 290 3.34 12.30 11.17
N PHE A 291 2.77 11.36 11.94
CA PHE A 291 1.33 11.17 11.89
C PHE A 291 0.61 12.43 12.39
N ALA A 292 -0.40 12.88 11.66
CA ALA A 292 -1.29 13.95 12.09
C ALA A 292 -2.73 13.63 11.70
N VAL A 293 -3.67 14.16 12.49
CA VAL A 293 -5.09 14.15 12.19
C VAL A 293 -5.63 15.57 12.31
N GLU A 294 -6.33 16.01 11.28
CA GLU A 294 -6.88 17.35 11.16
C GLU A 294 -8.40 17.30 10.91
N SER A 295 -9.09 18.36 11.32
CA SER A 295 -10.49 18.56 10.97
C SER A 295 -10.61 18.96 9.50
N VAL A 296 -11.74 18.58 8.90
CA VAL A 296 -12.14 19.02 7.56
C VAL A 296 -13.30 19.99 7.71
N GLU A 297 -13.18 21.19 7.14
CA GLU A 297 -14.22 22.22 7.15
C GLU A 297 -15.43 21.90 6.24
#